data_AF-A0A2V5V1Q5-F1
#
_entry.id   AF-A0A2V5V1Q5-F1
#
_cell.length_a   1.000
_cell.length_b   1.000
_cell.length_c   1.000
_cell.angle_alpha   90.00
_cell.angle_beta   90.00
_cell.angle_gamma   90.00
#
_symmetry.space_group_name_H-M   'P 1'
#
loop_
_entity.id
_entity.type
_entity.pdbx_description
1 polymer ?
#
loop_
_entity_poly.entity_id
_entity_poly.type
_entity_poly.pdbx_seq_one_letter_code
_entity_poly.pdbx_strand_id
1 'polypeptide(L)'
;RAAMTGHLVFSTLHTNDAVGGITRLLDMDVEPFLLASVVKAFIAQRLVRTICPDCVQWVDYPREYLAEIGFPVRELGARFRRGAGCDQCRQTGYQGRAAIYEICSVTEPLRKLIMQKRDGGELKQCAISEGMETLRQDGWRRVAQGKTTVEEVVRVTQTDEVMAQSLSRSRQDRQRPARCPPADWDDTRYLIPRNSRIASP
;
A
#
# COMPACT_ATOMS: atom_id res chain seq x y z
N ARG A 1 18.80 10.08 21.78
CA ARG A 1 20.17 10.66 21.86
C ARG A 1 21.25 9.67 21.44
N ALA A 2 21.28 8.42 21.94
CA ALA A 2 22.27 7.40 21.52
C ALA A 2 22.35 7.17 19.99
N ALA A 3 21.21 7.23 19.29
CA ALA A 3 21.18 7.08 17.83
C ALA A 3 21.83 8.25 17.06
N MET A 4 21.92 9.45 17.66
CA MET A 4 22.65 10.58 17.05
C MET A 4 24.16 10.43 17.16
N THR A 5 24.63 9.68 18.15
CA THR A 5 26.08 9.48 18.40
C THR A 5 26.63 8.26 17.66
N GLY A 6 25.95 7.79 16.61
CA GLY A 6 26.44 6.72 15.73
C GLY A 6 26.08 5.29 16.15
N HIS A 7 25.27 5.12 17.21
CA HIS A 7 24.82 3.78 17.63
C HIS A 7 23.58 3.35 16.85
N LEU A 8 23.55 2.09 16.41
CA LEU A 8 22.33 1.47 15.94
C LEU A 8 21.43 1.16 17.14
N VAL A 9 20.24 1.75 17.16
CA VAL A 9 19.29 1.62 18.27
C VAL A 9 18.00 1.00 17.76
N PHE A 10 17.54 -0.04 18.45
CA PHE A 10 16.21 -0.61 18.30
C PHE A 10 15.36 -0.19 19.51
N SER A 11 14.15 0.24 19.24
CA SER A 11 13.16 0.58 20.26
C SER A 11 11.78 0.12 19.81
N THR A 12 10.84 0.09 20.75
CA THR A 12 9.45 -0.30 20.48
C THR A 12 8.52 0.85 20.84
N LEU A 13 7.47 1.03 20.03
CA LEU A 13 6.36 1.93 20.31
C LEU A 13 5.06 1.19 20.06
N HIS A 14 4.00 1.59 20.77
CA HIS A 14 2.66 1.07 20.54
C HIS A 14 1.92 1.99 19.57
N THR A 15 1.90 1.59 18.31
CA THR A 15 1.17 2.28 17.23
C THR A 15 0.39 1.26 16.40
N ASN A 16 -0.60 1.75 15.64
CA ASN A 16 -1.44 0.87 14.83
C ASN A 16 -0.73 0.40 13.56
N ASP A 17 0.15 1.23 13.01
CA ASP A 17 0.88 1.04 11.76
C ASP A 17 2.27 1.71 11.83
N ALA A 18 3.07 1.55 10.79
CA ALA A 18 4.46 2.00 10.79
C ALA A 18 4.56 3.54 10.75
N VAL A 19 3.73 4.17 9.92
CA VAL A 19 3.67 5.65 9.79
C VAL A 19 3.17 6.29 11.08
N GLY A 20 2.28 5.63 11.82
CA GLY A 20 1.86 6.04 13.16
C GLY A 20 3.03 6.19 14.14
N GLY A 21 4.14 5.48 13.93
CA GLY A 21 5.37 5.67 14.70
C GLY A 21 5.99 7.06 14.51
N ILE A 22 5.89 7.62 13.30
CA ILE A 22 6.37 8.98 12.98
C ILE A 22 5.53 10.00 13.74
N THR A 23 4.20 9.94 13.54
CA THR A 23 3.27 10.89 14.17
C THR A 23 3.34 10.81 15.69
N ARG A 24 3.42 9.60 16.25
CA ARG A 24 3.52 9.42 17.70
C ARG A 24 4.77 10.06 18.30
N LEU A 25 5.92 9.98 17.61
CA LEU A 25 7.14 10.64 18.08
C LEU A 25 7.05 12.16 17.97
N LEU A 26 6.41 12.68 16.91
CA LEU A 26 6.15 14.11 16.77
C LEU A 26 5.21 14.62 17.89
N ASP A 27 4.18 13.85 18.24
CA ASP A 27 3.26 14.15 19.36
C ASP A 27 3.95 14.11 20.73
N MET A 28 5.09 13.42 20.83
CA MET A 28 5.94 13.39 22.04
C MET A 28 7.02 14.47 22.01
N ASP A 29 6.83 15.51 21.20
CA ASP A 29 7.73 16.66 21.06
C ASP A 29 9.14 16.30 20.59
N VAL A 30 9.30 15.19 19.85
CA VAL A 30 10.55 14.92 19.16
C VAL A 30 10.68 15.88 17.97
N GLU A 31 11.77 16.65 17.98
CA GLU A 31 12.06 17.60 16.90
C GLU A 31 12.08 16.90 15.52
N PRO A 32 11.33 17.40 14.52
CA PRO A 32 11.20 16.75 13.22
C PRO A 32 12.54 16.52 12.52
N PHE A 33 13.47 17.46 12.65
CA PHE A 33 14.81 17.33 12.09
C PHE A 33 15.58 16.14 12.68
N LEU A 34 15.43 15.89 13.99
CA LEU A 34 16.06 14.73 14.64
C LEU A 34 15.42 13.42 14.16
N LEU A 35 14.11 13.39 14.05
CA LEU A 35 13.39 12.21 13.57
C LEU A 35 13.79 11.89 12.13
N ALA A 36 13.74 12.89 11.24
CA ALA A 36 14.09 12.74 9.83
C ALA A 36 15.56 12.34 9.64
N SER A 37 16.50 12.89 10.42
CA SER A 37 17.93 12.62 10.25
C SER A 37 18.36 11.26 10.81
N VAL A 38 17.83 10.88 11.98
CA VAL A 38 18.32 9.73 12.76
C VAL A 38 17.59 8.44 12.45
N VAL A 39 16.27 8.49 12.26
CA VAL A 39 15.48 7.26 12.08
C VAL A 39 15.68 6.71 10.68
N LYS A 40 15.92 5.40 10.59
CA LYS A 40 16.11 4.69 9.32
C LYS A 40 14.82 4.09 8.79
N ALA A 41 14.05 3.45 9.67
CA ALA A 41 12.77 2.85 9.32
C ALA A 41 11.87 2.72 10.55
N PHE A 42 10.57 2.66 10.28
CA PHE A 42 9.55 2.20 11.22
C PHE A 42 9.02 0.85 10.74
N ILE A 43 8.84 -0.08 11.67
CA ILE A 43 8.32 -1.40 11.37
C ILE A 43 7.08 -1.61 12.23
N ALA A 44 5.96 -1.90 11.58
CA ALA A 44 4.78 -2.41 12.24
C ALA A 44 4.65 -3.91 11.99
N GLN A 45 4.20 -4.63 13.01
CA GLN A 45 4.03 -6.07 12.98
C GLN A 45 2.71 -6.44 13.63
N ARG A 46 2.01 -7.42 13.03
CA ARG A 46 0.89 -8.11 13.68
C ARG A 46 1.02 -9.62 13.49
N LEU A 47 0.40 -10.38 14.38
CA LEU A 47 0.38 -11.84 14.29
C LEU A 47 -0.96 -12.32 13.76
N VAL A 48 -0.93 -13.09 12.68
CA VAL A 48 -2.06 -13.86 12.17
C VAL A 48 -1.91 -15.31 12.60
N ARG A 49 -3.00 -15.97 12.95
CA ARG A 49 -3.03 -17.43 13.11
C ARG A 49 -2.82 -18.10 11.75
N THR A 50 -2.12 -19.22 11.75
CA THR A 50 -1.89 -20.04 10.54
C THR A 50 -2.91 -21.16 10.45
N ILE A 51 -3.27 -21.53 9.22
CA ILE A 51 -4.24 -22.61 8.97
C ILE A 51 -3.67 -23.92 9.50
N CYS A 52 -4.50 -24.71 10.18
CA CYS A 52 -4.11 -26.04 10.63
C CYS A 52 -3.84 -26.95 9.40
N PRO A 53 -2.67 -27.61 9.32
CA PRO A 53 -2.32 -28.45 8.18
C PRO A 53 -3.19 -29.71 8.07
N ASP A 54 -3.72 -30.21 9.20
CA ASP A 54 -4.47 -31.48 9.25
C ASP A 54 -5.93 -31.36 8.82
N CYS A 55 -6.49 -30.14 8.82
CA CYS A 55 -7.89 -29.90 8.46
C CYS A 55 -8.06 -28.78 7.42
N VAL A 56 -7.02 -28.52 6.63
CA VAL A 56 -7.07 -27.51 5.57
C VAL A 56 -8.01 -27.96 4.45
N GLN A 57 -8.90 -27.05 4.03
CA GLN A 57 -9.82 -27.25 2.93
C GLN A 57 -9.93 -25.99 2.07
N TRP A 58 -10.34 -26.18 0.82
CA TRP A 58 -10.65 -25.08 -0.08
C TRP A 58 -11.97 -24.42 0.32
N VAL A 59 -12.03 -23.11 0.15
CA VAL A 59 -13.25 -22.31 0.39
C VAL A 59 -13.35 -21.24 -0.69
N ASP A 60 -14.59 -20.95 -1.08
CA ASP A 60 -14.91 -19.88 -2.00
C ASP A 60 -15.55 -18.71 -1.25
N TYR A 61 -15.29 -17.49 -1.72
CA TYR A 61 -15.94 -16.28 -1.22
C TYR A 61 -16.70 -15.60 -2.36
N PRO A 62 -17.87 -14.99 -2.08
CA PRO A 62 -18.55 -14.14 -3.04
C PRO A 62 -17.64 -13.01 -3.52
N ARG A 63 -17.75 -12.65 -4.81
CA ARG A 63 -16.90 -11.61 -5.42
C ARG A 63 -17.17 -10.24 -4.80
N GLU A 64 -18.41 -10.00 -4.41
CA GLU A 64 -18.89 -8.78 -3.77
C GLU A 64 -18.19 -8.59 -2.42
N TYR A 65 -18.12 -9.65 -1.62
CA TYR A 65 -17.42 -9.63 -0.33
C TYR A 65 -15.92 -9.40 -0.50
N LEU A 66 -15.28 -10.07 -1.46
CA LEU A 66 -13.86 -9.86 -1.76
C LEU A 66 -13.55 -8.42 -2.21
N ALA A 67 -14.47 -7.80 -2.95
CA ALA A 67 -14.35 -6.40 -3.35
C ALA A 67 -14.53 -5.44 -2.17
N GLU A 68 -15.47 -5.70 -1.28
CA GLU A 68 -15.73 -4.89 -0.07
C GLU A 68 -14.52 -4.85 0.85
N ILE A 69 -13.90 -6.00 1.12
CA ILE A 69 -12.72 -6.07 1.99
C ILE A 69 -11.42 -5.62 1.29
N GLY A 70 -11.48 -5.33 -0.01
CA GLY A 70 -10.35 -4.88 -0.81
C GLY A 70 -9.32 -5.97 -1.11
N PHE A 71 -9.75 -7.23 -1.31
CA PHE A 71 -8.85 -8.31 -1.73
C PHE A 71 -8.52 -8.21 -3.23
N PRO A 72 -7.24 -8.18 -3.64
CA PRO A 72 -6.84 -7.97 -5.03
C PRO A 72 -6.91 -9.27 -5.85
N VAL A 73 -8.12 -9.74 -6.15
CA VAL A 73 -8.38 -11.00 -6.88
C VAL A 73 -7.62 -11.11 -8.21
N ARG A 74 -7.44 -9.98 -8.91
CA ARG A 74 -6.74 -9.95 -10.22
C ARG A 74 -5.25 -10.28 -10.10
N GLU A 75 -4.63 -9.90 -8.99
CA GLU A 75 -3.19 -10.04 -8.76
C GLU A 75 -2.88 -11.35 -8.05
N LEU A 76 -3.72 -11.75 -7.10
CA LEU A 76 -3.46 -12.86 -6.19
C LEU A 76 -4.29 -14.13 -6.47
N GLY A 77 -5.24 -14.05 -7.39
CA GLY A 77 -6.16 -15.14 -7.71
C GLY A 77 -7.31 -15.29 -6.69
N ALA A 78 -8.21 -16.23 -6.95
CA ALA A 78 -9.45 -16.43 -6.17
C ALA A 78 -9.51 -17.81 -5.47
N ARG A 79 -8.37 -18.39 -5.10
CA ARG A 79 -8.32 -19.71 -4.46
C ARG A 79 -7.95 -19.55 -2.99
N PHE A 80 -8.87 -19.88 -2.10
CA PHE A 80 -8.69 -19.66 -0.66
C PHE A 80 -8.72 -20.96 0.12
N ARG A 81 -8.04 -20.96 1.26
CA ARG A 81 -8.00 -22.08 2.19
C ARG A 81 -8.49 -21.65 3.56
N ARG A 82 -9.10 -22.57 4.29
CA ARG A 82 -9.47 -22.44 5.70
C ARG A 82 -9.29 -23.77 6.43
N GLY A 83 -9.17 -23.73 7.75
CA GLY A 83 -9.28 -24.93 8.56
C GLY A 83 -10.75 -25.30 8.79
N ALA A 84 -11.09 -26.58 8.67
CA ALA A 84 -12.41 -27.10 9.01
C ALA A 84 -12.64 -27.20 10.53
N GLY A 85 -11.55 -27.40 11.30
CA GLY A 85 -11.61 -27.83 12.69
C GLY A 85 -11.33 -29.33 12.80
N CYS A 86 -10.42 -29.70 13.70
CA CYS A 86 -10.10 -31.08 14.04
C CYS A 86 -9.50 -31.12 15.45
N ASP A 87 -9.27 -32.32 15.97
CA ASP A 87 -8.76 -32.48 17.34
C ASP A 87 -7.35 -31.91 17.52
N GLN A 88 -6.51 -31.96 16.49
CA GLN A 88 -5.14 -31.41 16.52
C GLN A 88 -5.12 -29.89 16.74
N CYS A 89 -6.10 -29.18 16.15
CA CYS A 89 -6.27 -27.74 16.34
C CYS A 89 -7.34 -27.38 17.37
N ARG A 90 -7.84 -28.36 18.14
CA ARG A 90 -8.93 -28.19 19.13
C ARG A 90 -10.16 -27.51 18.53
N GLN A 91 -10.55 -27.94 17.34
CA GLN A 91 -11.72 -27.44 16.61
C GLN A 91 -11.65 -25.94 16.23
N THR A 92 -10.46 -25.32 16.28
CA THR A 92 -10.32 -23.90 15.92
C THR A 92 -10.09 -23.66 14.43
N GLY A 93 -9.57 -24.66 13.71
CA GLY A 93 -9.11 -24.53 12.33
C GLY A 93 -7.73 -23.86 12.18
N TYR A 94 -7.07 -23.49 13.29
CA TYR A 94 -5.79 -22.80 13.27
C TYR A 94 -4.74 -23.50 14.14
N GLN A 95 -3.49 -23.49 13.70
CA GLN A 95 -2.36 -24.04 14.45
C GLN A 95 -1.10 -23.25 14.14
N GLY A 96 -0.56 -22.55 15.14
CA GLY A 96 0.58 -21.67 14.99
C GLY A 96 0.21 -20.22 14.63
N ARG A 97 1.24 -19.40 14.43
CA ARG A 97 1.13 -17.98 14.09
C ARG A 97 2.20 -17.60 13.09
N ALA A 98 1.89 -16.64 12.23
CA ALA A 98 2.85 -16.00 11.34
C ALA A 98 2.74 -14.48 11.51
N ALA A 99 3.86 -13.79 11.41
CA ALA A 99 3.92 -12.34 11.57
C ALA A 99 3.76 -11.63 10.23
N ILE A 100 2.76 -10.77 10.04
CA ILE A 100 2.66 -9.84 8.92
C ILE A 100 3.42 -8.55 9.24
N TYR A 101 4.01 -7.94 8.22
CA TYR A 101 4.88 -6.78 8.38
C TYR A 101 4.49 -5.61 7.48
N GLU A 102 4.74 -4.41 7.98
CA GLU A 102 4.71 -3.16 7.23
C GLU A 102 5.99 -2.40 7.57
N ILE A 103 6.76 -2.05 6.56
CA ILE A 103 8.10 -1.48 6.72
C ILE A 103 8.15 -0.13 6.03
N CYS A 104 8.15 0.94 6.82
CA CYS A 104 8.24 2.31 6.35
C CYS A 104 9.69 2.80 6.43
N SER A 105 10.41 2.78 5.31
CA SER A 105 11.74 3.37 5.22
C SER A 105 11.68 4.90 5.21
N VAL A 106 12.57 5.56 5.95
CA VAL A 106 12.63 7.04 6.00
C VAL A 106 13.45 7.58 4.83
N THR A 107 12.84 7.58 3.64
CA THR A 107 13.42 8.05 2.37
C THR A 107 13.49 9.58 2.31
N GLU A 108 14.21 10.13 1.34
CA GLU A 108 14.38 11.59 1.18
C GLU A 108 13.04 12.33 0.98
N PRO A 109 12.09 11.85 0.14
CA PRO A 109 10.75 12.43 0.07
C PRO A 109 10.03 12.44 1.42
N LEU A 110 10.09 11.33 2.17
CA LEU A 110 9.42 11.22 3.46
C LEU A 110 10.06 12.13 4.51
N ARG A 111 11.39 12.30 4.50
CA ARG A 111 12.12 13.25 5.36
C ARG A 111 11.60 14.67 5.20
N LYS A 112 11.36 15.11 3.96
CA LYS A 112 10.81 16.46 3.68
C LYS A 112 9.41 16.63 4.29
N LEU A 113 8.54 15.64 4.15
CA LEU A 113 7.20 15.67 4.72
C LEU A 113 7.22 15.67 6.25
N ILE A 114 8.12 14.89 6.87
CA ILE A 114 8.36 14.89 8.31
C ILE A 114 8.79 16.29 8.79
N MET A 115 9.78 16.89 8.12
CA MET A 115 10.28 18.23 8.46
C MET A 115 9.19 19.30 8.36
N GLN A 116 8.27 19.14 7.41
CA GLN A 116 7.11 20.02 7.22
C GLN A 116 5.93 19.71 8.16
N LYS A 117 6.05 18.69 9.03
CA LYS A 117 4.98 18.22 9.93
C LYS A 117 3.66 17.94 9.19
N ARG A 118 3.74 17.31 8.01
CA ARG A 118 2.56 16.90 7.24
C ARG A 118 1.78 15.80 7.98
N ASP A 119 0.49 15.65 7.67
CA ASP A 119 -0.37 14.72 8.38
C ASP A 119 -0.04 13.25 8.04
N GLY A 120 -0.53 12.34 8.88
CA GLY A 120 -0.27 10.90 8.74
C GLY A 120 -0.76 10.30 7.42
N GLY A 121 -1.82 10.85 6.82
CA GLY A 121 -2.33 10.39 5.52
C GLY A 121 -1.37 10.70 4.38
N GLU A 122 -0.83 11.93 4.36
CA GLU A 122 0.19 12.32 3.37
C GLU A 122 1.49 11.55 3.54
N LEU A 123 1.94 11.36 4.79
CA LEU A 123 3.11 10.54 5.09
C LEU A 123 2.91 9.10 4.60
N LYS A 124 1.73 8.52 4.83
CA LYS A 124 1.40 7.15 4.40
C LYS A 124 1.32 7.03 2.90
N GLN A 125 0.70 7.99 2.21
CA GLN A 125 0.65 8.00 0.76
C GLN A 125 2.06 8.05 0.16
N CYS A 126 2.94 8.90 0.70
CA CYS A 126 4.34 8.97 0.29
C CYS A 126 5.07 7.65 0.54
N ALA A 127 4.93 7.06 1.72
CA ALA A 127 5.57 5.79 2.04
C ALA A 127 5.11 4.67 1.08
N ILE A 128 3.82 4.58 0.78
CA ILE A 128 3.28 3.61 -0.19
C ILE A 128 3.84 3.86 -1.58
N SER A 129 3.91 5.11 -2.05
CA SER A 129 4.50 5.41 -3.37
C SER A 129 5.99 5.09 -3.45
N GLU A 130 6.68 5.13 -2.31
CA GLU A 130 8.10 4.75 -2.18
C GLU A 130 8.30 3.23 -1.98
N GLY A 131 7.23 2.43 -2.12
CA GLY A 131 7.27 0.97 -2.11
C GLY A 131 6.93 0.32 -0.76
N MET A 132 6.40 1.06 0.22
CA MET A 132 5.89 0.45 1.44
C MET A 132 4.65 -0.40 1.14
N GLU A 133 4.72 -1.68 1.50
CA GLU A 133 3.55 -2.55 1.57
C GLU A 133 2.90 -2.46 2.95
N THR A 134 1.58 -2.30 2.97
CA THR A 134 0.77 -2.24 4.19
C THR A 134 0.64 -3.61 4.85
N LEU A 135 0.30 -3.62 6.14
CA LEU A 135 -0.01 -4.86 6.87
C LEU A 135 -1.09 -5.69 6.16
N ARG A 136 -2.10 -5.03 5.58
CA ARG A 136 -3.20 -5.69 4.88
C ARG A 136 -2.72 -6.30 3.56
N GLN A 137 -1.85 -5.64 2.81
CA GLN A 137 -1.26 -6.20 1.58
C GLN A 137 -0.38 -7.42 1.85
N ASP A 138 0.50 -7.39 2.86
CA ASP A 138 1.27 -8.60 3.26
C ASP A 138 0.34 -9.72 3.75
N GLY A 139 -0.72 -9.36 4.47
CA GLY A 139 -1.79 -10.27 4.86
C GLY A 139 -2.43 -10.98 3.66
N TRP A 140 -2.85 -10.24 2.64
CA TRP A 140 -3.42 -10.82 1.41
C TRP A 140 -2.46 -11.73 0.68
N ARG A 141 -1.18 -11.38 0.62
CA ARG A 141 -0.14 -12.24 0.04
C ARG A 141 -0.07 -13.59 0.78
N ARG A 142 -0.18 -13.59 2.11
CA ARG A 142 -0.18 -14.83 2.91
C ARG A 142 -1.44 -15.66 2.75
N VAL A 143 -2.59 -15.00 2.55
CA VAL A 143 -3.85 -15.68 2.22
C VAL A 143 -3.72 -16.39 0.87
N ALA A 144 -3.19 -15.70 -0.14
CA ALA A 144 -2.96 -16.28 -1.47
C ALA A 144 -1.98 -17.48 -1.43
N GLN A 145 -1.00 -17.44 -0.53
CA GLN A 145 -0.09 -18.56 -0.26
C GLN A 145 -0.73 -19.70 0.55
N GLY A 146 -1.97 -19.55 1.02
CA GLY A 146 -2.66 -20.54 1.86
C GLY A 146 -2.08 -20.69 3.26
N LYS A 147 -1.39 -19.66 3.79
CA LYS A 147 -0.78 -19.68 5.14
C LYS A 147 -1.76 -19.26 6.23
N THR A 148 -2.66 -18.33 5.91
CA THR A 148 -3.68 -17.79 6.83
C THR A 148 -4.99 -17.59 6.06
N THR A 149 -6.04 -17.15 6.75
CA THR A 149 -7.39 -16.99 6.19
C THR A 149 -7.74 -15.52 5.96
N VAL A 150 -8.77 -15.28 5.15
CA VAL A 150 -9.28 -13.93 4.88
C VAL A 150 -9.75 -13.28 6.18
N GLU A 151 -10.51 -14.02 6.99
CA GLU A 151 -11.05 -13.55 8.27
C GLU A 151 -9.94 -13.12 9.22
N GLU A 152 -8.83 -13.85 9.23
CA GLU A 152 -7.74 -13.55 10.14
C GLU A 152 -7.02 -12.25 9.77
N VAL A 153 -6.81 -12.00 8.48
CA VAL A 153 -6.24 -10.73 8.01
C VAL A 153 -7.19 -9.58 8.28
N VAL A 154 -8.49 -9.72 7.99
CA VAL A 154 -9.49 -8.68 8.29
C VAL A 154 -9.52 -8.37 9.79
N ARG A 155 -9.51 -9.41 10.64
CA ARG A 155 -9.56 -9.25 12.10
C ARG A 155 -8.37 -8.48 12.65
N VAL A 156 -7.17 -8.72 12.12
CA VAL A 156 -5.95 -8.10 12.63
C VAL A 156 -5.49 -6.91 11.82
N THR A 157 -6.19 -6.42 10.80
CA THR A 157 -5.76 -5.24 10.02
C THR A 157 -6.90 -4.27 9.87
N GLN A 158 -6.60 -2.97 9.76
CA GLN A 158 -7.61 -1.97 9.42
C GLN A 158 -7.71 -1.85 7.89
N THR A 159 -8.84 -1.34 7.39
CA THR A 159 -8.94 -0.97 5.98
C THR A 159 -8.14 0.32 5.77
N ASP A 160 -7.13 0.28 4.91
CA ASP A 160 -6.36 1.48 4.59
C ASP A 160 -7.20 2.43 3.72
N GLU A 161 -7.79 3.45 4.35
CA GLU A 161 -8.64 4.45 3.69
C GLU A 161 -7.93 5.16 2.53
N VAL A 162 -6.60 5.31 2.64
CA VAL A 162 -5.72 5.89 1.62
C VAL A 162 -5.74 5.09 0.30
N MET A 163 -5.87 3.76 0.39
CA MET A 163 -6.00 2.89 -0.79
C MET A 163 -7.40 2.97 -1.40
N ALA A 164 -8.45 3.12 -0.59
CA ALA A 164 -9.82 3.30 -1.06
C ALA A 164 -9.97 4.59 -1.90
N GLN A 165 -9.26 5.65 -1.53
CA GLN A 165 -9.23 6.92 -2.27
C GLN A 165 -8.45 6.83 -3.59
N SER A 166 -7.39 6.02 -3.64
CA SER A 166 -6.62 5.76 -4.87
C SER A 166 -7.44 4.96 -5.90
N LEU A 167 -8.25 4.00 -5.43
CA LEU A 167 -9.19 3.23 -6.25
C LEU A 167 -10.40 4.06 -6.70
N SER A 168 -10.88 5.02 -5.89
CA SER A 168 -11.96 5.93 -6.30
C SER A 168 -11.48 6.98 -7.31
N ARG A 169 -10.26 7.52 -7.16
CA ARG A 169 -9.63 8.43 -8.14
C ARG A 169 -9.37 7.77 -9.48
N SER A 170 -8.85 6.54 -9.49
CA SER A 170 -8.63 5.79 -10.75
C SER A 170 -9.94 5.36 -11.43
N ARG A 171 -11.06 5.23 -10.68
CA ARG A 171 -12.41 5.06 -11.25
C ARG A 171 -12.97 6.37 -11.82
N GLN A 172 -12.74 7.51 -11.17
CA GLN A 172 -13.15 8.83 -11.67
C GLN A 172 -12.37 9.25 -12.93
N ASP A 173 -11.06 8.95 -13.01
CA ASP A 173 -10.26 9.25 -14.21
C ASP A 173 -10.66 8.39 -15.43
N ARG A 174 -11.18 7.18 -15.20
CA ARG A 174 -11.75 6.34 -16.28
C ARG A 174 -13.15 6.78 -16.73
N GLN A 175 -13.84 7.61 -15.95
CA GLN A 175 -15.18 8.13 -16.28
C GLN A 175 -15.14 9.51 -16.94
N ARG A 176 -13.95 10.08 -17.18
CA ARG A 176 -13.83 11.22 -18.09
C ARG A 176 -14.01 10.72 -19.52
N PRO A 177 -15.07 11.14 -20.25
CA PRO A 177 -15.14 10.83 -21.67
C PRO A 177 -13.88 11.41 -22.32
N ALA A 178 -13.23 10.61 -23.17
CA ALA A 178 -12.16 11.10 -24.02
C ALA A 178 -12.73 12.31 -24.78
N ARG A 179 -12.29 13.52 -24.42
CA ARG A 179 -12.54 14.69 -25.27
C ARG A 179 -11.69 14.46 -26.51
N CYS A 180 -12.28 13.81 -27.52
CA CYS A 180 -11.85 14.04 -28.88
C CYS A 180 -11.90 15.55 -29.11
N PRO A 181 -10.80 16.21 -29.49
CA PRO A 181 -10.90 17.57 -29.97
C PRO A 181 -11.85 17.57 -31.19
N PRO A 182 -12.72 18.57 -31.33
CA PRO A 182 -13.57 18.66 -32.51
C PRO A 182 -12.69 18.72 -33.76
N ALA A 183 -13.00 17.85 -34.72
CA ALA A 183 -12.35 17.78 -36.01
C ALA A 183 -12.94 18.87 -36.91
N ASP A 184 -12.45 20.10 -36.76
CA ASP A 184 -12.71 21.19 -37.71
C ASP A 184 -11.75 21.03 -38.89
N TRP A 185 -12.16 20.22 -39.88
CA TRP A 185 -11.53 20.17 -41.21
C TRP A 185 -12.34 21.00 -42.19
N ASP A 186 -12.38 22.31 -41.95
CA ASP A 186 -12.88 23.27 -42.93
C ASP A 186 -11.71 24.04 -43.57
N ASP A 187 -11.42 23.58 -44.77
CA ASP A 187 -10.82 24.18 -45.96
C ASP A 187 -10.06 25.53 -45.90
N THR A 188 -9.02 25.60 -46.74
CA THR A 188 -8.32 26.79 -47.24
C THR A 188 -7.41 27.59 -46.28
N ARG A 189 -6.12 27.22 -46.25
CA ARG A 189 -4.97 28.13 -46.45
C ARG A 189 -3.66 27.36 -46.30
N TYR A 190 -2.93 27.22 -47.40
CA TYR A 190 -1.47 27.32 -47.56
C TYR A 190 -1.06 26.61 -48.86
N LEU A 191 -1.48 27.21 -49.98
CA LEU A 191 -0.75 27.13 -51.24
C LEU A 191 0.60 27.84 -51.02
N ILE A 192 1.70 27.08 -51.06
CA ILE A 192 3.04 27.64 -51.27
C ILE A 192 3.33 27.52 -52.77
N PRO A 193 3.42 28.62 -53.53
CA PRO A 193 3.90 28.57 -54.90
C PRO A 193 5.42 28.40 -54.91
N ARG A 194 5.90 27.41 -55.66
CA ARG A 194 7.26 27.37 -56.20
C ARG A 194 7.43 28.59 -57.10
N ASN A 195 8.45 29.42 -56.87
CA ASN A 195 8.89 30.36 -57.89
C ASN A 195 10.39 30.24 -58.14
N SER A 196 10.71 30.32 -59.43
CA SER A 196 11.92 29.86 -60.09
C SER A 196 12.89 30.98 -60.43
N ARG A 197 14.19 30.64 -60.40
CA ARG A 197 15.34 31.18 -61.19
C ARG A 197 15.78 32.63 -60.96
N ILE A 198 17.06 32.78 -60.62
CA ILE A 198 17.92 33.87 -61.12
C ILE A 198 19.29 33.25 -61.48
N ALA A 199 19.74 33.50 -62.70
CA ALA A 199 21.06 33.17 -63.24
C ALA A 199 22.01 34.36 -63.10
N SER A 200 23.31 34.07 -63.05
CA SER A 200 24.44 35.00 -63.02
C SER A 200 24.52 35.93 -64.24
N PRO A 201 25.39 36.93 -64.16
CA PRO A 201 26.52 37.05 -65.07
C PRO A 201 27.85 36.66 -64.40
#